data_AF-A0A4R4W790-F1
#
_entry.id   AF-A0A4R4W790-F1
#
_cell.length_a   1.000
_cell.length_b   1.000
_cell.length_c   1.000
_cell.angle_alpha   90.00
_cell.angle_beta   90.00
_cell.angle_gamma   90.00
#
_symmetry.space_group_name_H-M   'P 1'
#
loop_
_entity.id
_entity.type
_entity.pdbx_description
1 polymer ?
#
loop_
_entity_poly.entity_id
_entity_poly.type
_entity_poly.pdbx_seq_one_letter_code
_entity_poly.pdbx_strand_id
1 'polypeptide(L)'
;MDASATGVNTLKEATPRFEGWSLAPLAGVPIVGLMFVNRFNTITDTWKDSAGILSEVLHTDSGKVSRAAENYAAAARAGTVK
;
A
#
# COMPACT_ATOMS: atom_id res chain seq x y z
N MET A 1 -11.92 4.08 -7.37
CA MET A 1 -10.76 3.36 -6.81
C MET A 1 -10.12 4.12 -5.65
N ASP A 2 -10.48 5.38 -5.42
CA ASP A 2 -10.00 6.17 -4.28
C ASP A 2 -10.29 5.53 -2.92
N ALA A 3 -11.48 4.93 -2.72
CA ALA A 3 -11.77 4.22 -1.49
C ALA A 3 -10.80 3.04 -1.23
N SER A 4 -10.40 2.33 -2.29
CA SER A 4 -9.40 1.26 -2.22
C SER A 4 -8.00 1.82 -1.98
N ALA A 5 -7.62 2.92 -2.65
CA ALA A 5 -6.35 3.62 -2.43
C ALA A 5 -6.21 4.09 -0.98
N THR A 6 -7.27 4.69 -0.43
CA THR A 6 -7.36 5.11 0.98
C THR A 6 -7.26 3.90 1.91
N GLY A 7 -7.96 2.80 1.62
CA GLY A 7 -7.88 1.58 2.42
C GLY A 7 -6.46 1.00 2.48
N VAL A 8 -5.78 0.94 1.33
CA VAL A 8 -4.38 0.51 1.25
C VAL A 8 -3.47 1.46 2.03
N ASN A 9 -3.68 2.77 1.92
CA ASN A 9 -2.92 3.75 2.69
C ASN A 9 -3.18 3.67 4.21
N THR A 10 -4.41 3.35 4.63
CA THR A 10 -4.72 3.14 6.05
C THR A 10 -4.02 1.89 6.59
N LEU A 11 -4.03 0.80 5.83
CA LEU A 11 -3.21 -0.37 6.16
C LEU A 11 -1.73 0.03 6.21
N LYS A 12 -1.29 0.89 5.28
CA LYS A 12 0.09 1.38 5.15
C LYS A 12 0.60 1.97 6.47
N GLU A 13 -0.24 2.77 7.11
CA GLU A 13 0.11 3.41 8.38
C GLU A 13 -0.10 2.49 9.59
N ALA A 14 -0.93 1.46 9.48
CA ALA A 14 -1.19 0.51 10.55
C ALA A 14 -0.13 -0.60 10.69
N THR A 15 0.92 -0.62 9.86
CA THR A 15 1.93 -1.70 9.92
C THR A 15 2.66 -1.68 11.26
N PRO A 16 2.71 -2.82 11.96
CA PRO A 16 3.38 -2.88 13.25
C PRO A 16 4.90 -2.72 13.11
N ARG A 17 5.47 -1.81 13.90
CA ARG A 17 6.92 -1.72 14.16
C ARG A 17 7.23 -2.10 15.59
N PHE A 18 8.33 -2.84 15.77
CA PHE A 18 8.79 -3.30 17.08
C PHE A 18 9.66 -2.27 17.84
N GLU A 19 9.69 -1.00 17.41
CA GLU A 19 10.48 0.08 18.02
C GLU A 19 10.02 0.49 19.42
N GLY A 20 8.78 0.14 19.81
CA GLY A 20 8.19 0.49 21.11
C GLY A 20 8.16 -0.64 22.15
N TRP A 21 8.62 -1.85 21.80
CA TRP A 21 8.82 -2.88 22.82
C TRP A 21 10.08 -2.49 23.57
N SER A 22 9.99 -2.36 24.89
CA SER A 22 11.18 -2.12 25.73
C SER A 22 12.16 -3.27 25.46
N LEU A 23 13.11 -3.02 24.57
CA LEU A 23 14.25 -3.88 24.26
C LEU A 23 15.32 -3.74 25.36
N ALA A 24 14.94 -3.24 26.55
CA ALA A 24 15.58 -3.75 27.75
C ALA A 24 15.59 -5.27 27.58
N PRO A 25 16.75 -5.94 27.72
CA PRO A 25 16.80 -7.38 27.51
C PRO A 25 15.70 -7.97 28.38
N LEU A 26 14.60 -8.41 27.77
CA LEU A 26 13.58 -9.24 28.40
C LEU A 26 14.43 -10.32 29.04
N ALA A 27 14.54 -10.33 30.37
CA ALA A 27 15.55 -11.13 31.04
C ALA A 27 15.47 -12.57 30.50
N GLY A 28 16.51 -13.02 29.77
CA GLY A 28 16.52 -14.32 29.10
C GLY A 28 16.25 -14.35 27.58
N VAL A 29 16.00 -13.24 26.88
CA VAL A 29 15.87 -13.23 25.41
C VAL A 29 17.27 -13.24 24.77
N PRO A 30 17.63 -14.31 24.01
CA PRO A 30 18.93 -14.40 23.36
C PRO A 30 19.11 -13.28 22.33
N ILE A 31 20.35 -12.86 22.07
CA ILE A 31 20.71 -11.90 21.00
C ILE A 31 20.14 -12.33 19.64
N VAL A 32 19.96 -13.63 19.42
CA VAL A 32 19.26 -14.18 18.25
C VAL A 32 17.85 -13.61 18.07
N GLY A 33 17.12 -13.36 19.17
CA GLY A 33 15.81 -12.72 19.17
C GLY A 33 15.83 -11.32 18.56
N LEU A 34 16.89 -10.54 18.76
CA LEU A 34 17.05 -9.21 18.16
C LEU A 34 17.20 -9.28 16.63
N MET A 35 17.85 -10.33 16.11
CA MET A 35 17.95 -10.53 14.65
C MET A 35 16.58 -10.80 14.03
N PHE A 36 15.70 -11.54 14.72
CA PHE A 36 14.33 -11.77 14.26
C PHE A 36 13.51 -10.49 14.28
N VAL A 37 13.62 -9.67 15.34
CA VAL A 37 12.98 -8.34 15.41
C VAL A 37 13.39 -7.46 14.24
N ASN A 38 14.70 -7.40 13.93
CA ASN A 38 15.19 -6.63 12.80
C ASN A 38 14.62 -7.14 11.47
N ARG A 39 14.62 -8.47 11.26
CA ARG A 39 14.03 -9.07 10.05
C ARG A 39 12.53 -8.78 9.93
N PHE A 40 11.78 -8.82 11.03
CA PHE A 40 10.36 -8.46 11.03
C PHE A 40 10.16 -7.00 10.64
N ASN A 41 10.92 -6.06 11.22
CA ASN A 41 10.84 -4.65 10.84
C ASN A 41 11.19 -4.44 9.35
N THR A 42 12.19 -5.14 8.82
CA THR A 42 12.51 -5.06 7.38
C THR A 42 11.35 -5.54 6.49
N ILE A 43 10.66 -6.62 6.89
CA ILE A 43 9.49 -7.11 6.16
C ILE A 43 8.35 -6.08 6.23
N THR A 44 8.09 -5.54 7.42
CA THR A 44 7.12 -4.45 7.64
C THR A 44 7.44 -3.25 6.74
N ASP A 45 8.70 -2.84 6.62
CA ASP A 45 9.11 -1.70 5.79
C ASP A 45 8.88 -1.99 4.29
N THR A 46 9.27 -3.19 3.84
CA THR A 46 9.01 -3.62 2.45
C THR A 46 7.52 -3.62 2.12
N TRP A 47 6.71 -4.09 3.07
CA TRP A 47 5.26 -4.07 2.95
C TRP A 47 4.73 -2.63 2.90
N LYS A 48 5.25 -1.73 3.74
CA LYS A 48 4.86 -0.31 3.79
C LYS A 48 5.14 0.39 2.46
N ASP A 49 6.32 0.19 1.90
CA ASP A 49 6.72 0.75 0.61
C ASP A 49 5.83 0.23 -0.53
N SER A 50 5.59 -1.08 -0.56
CA SER A 50 4.73 -1.72 -1.57
C SER A 50 3.29 -1.23 -1.50
N ALA A 51 2.73 -1.08 -0.30
CA ALA A 51 1.41 -0.52 -0.08
C ALA A 51 1.33 0.96 -0.52
N GLY A 52 2.39 1.73 -0.29
CA GLY A 52 2.50 3.10 -0.79
C GLY A 52 2.42 3.18 -2.33
N ILE A 53 3.21 2.36 -3.02
CA ILE A 53 3.19 2.27 -4.49
C ILE A 53 1.80 1.88 -5.00
N LEU A 54 1.17 0.87 -4.37
CA LEU A 54 -0.17 0.43 -4.77
C LEU A 54 -1.22 1.52 -4.57
N SER A 55 -1.18 2.25 -3.46
CA SER A 55 -2.08 3.38 -3.20
C SER A 55 -1.94 4.47 -4.26
N GLU A 56 -0.71 4.83 -4.61
CA GLU A 56 -0.40 5.81 -5.65
C GLU A 56 -0.93 5.39 -7.02
N VAL A 57 -0.69 4.14 -7.43
CA VAL A 57 -1.23 3.60 -8.69
C VAL A 57 -2.75 3.64 -8.69
N LEU A 58 -3.40 3.26 -7.59
CA LEU A 58 -4.85 3.29 -7.47
C LEU A 58 -5.42 4.71 -7.55
N HIS A 59 -4.73 5.73 -7.05
CA HIS A 59 -5.16 7.12 -7.25
C HIS A 59 -4.89 7.61 -8.67
N THR A 60 -3.65 7.47 -9.14
CA THR A 60 -3.18 8.13 -10.35
C THR A 60 -3.66 7.43 -11.62
N ASP A 61 -3.67 6.10 -11.66
CA ASP A 61 -4.00 5.35 -12.88
C ASP A 61 -5.49 5.03 -12.99
N SER A 62 -6.21 4.94 -11.87
CA SER A 62 -7.66 4.72 -11.94
C SER A 62 -8.40 5.84 -12.66
N GLY A 63 -8.00 7.09 -12.42
CA GLY A 63 -8.58 8.25 -13.12
C GLY A 63 -8.31 8.21 -14.62
N LYS A 64 -7.15 7.68 -15.04
CA LYS A 64 -6.81 7.51 -16.46
C LYS A 64 -7.67 6.42 -17.10
N VAL A 65 -7.88 5.30 -16.42
CA VAL A 65 -8.73 4.20 -16.90
C VAL A 65 -10.19 4.66 -17.03
N SER A 66 -10.72 5.38 -16.04
CA SER A 66 -12.08 5.93 -16.11
C SER A 66 -12.23 6.91 -17.27
N ARG A 67 -11.31 7.87 -17.43
CA ARG A 67 -11.33 8.81 -18.57
C ARG A 67 -11.19 8.11 -19.92
N ALA A 68 -10.35 7.09 -20.03
CA ALA A 68 -10.22 6.32 -21.26
C ALA A 68 -11.54 5.62 -21.61
N ALA A 69 -12.20 4.99 -20.64
CA ALA A 69 -13.50 4.35 -20.83
C ALA A 69 -14.58 5.37 -21.26
N GLU A 70 -14.62 6.55 -20.62
CA GLU A 70 -15.52 7.64 -21.00
C GLU A 70 -15.28 8.11 -22.44
N ASN A 71 -14.01 8.29 -22.83
CA ASN A 71 -13.63 8.68 -24.19
C ASN A 71 -14.07 7.64 -25.24
N TYR A 72 -13.87 6.34 -24.96
CA TYR A 72 -14.34 5.27 -25.85
C TYR A 72 -15.87 5.24 -25.95
N ALA A 73 -16.58 5.43 -24.85
CA ALA A 73 -18.04 5.49 -24.85
C ALA A 73 -18.57 6.71 -25.63
N ALA A 74 -17.93 7.87 -25.50
CA ALA A 74 -18.26 9.07 -26.26
C ALA A 74 -18.00 8.87 -27.77
N ALA A 75 -16.86 8.29 -28.13
CA ALA A 75 -16.54 7.98 -29.52
C ALA A 75 -17.53 6.98 -30.15
N ALA A 76 -17.93 5.95 -29.39
CA ALA A 76 -18.94 4.98 -29.85
C ALA A 76 -20.29 5.66 -30.12
N ARG A 77 -20.75 6.55 -29.22
CA ARG A 77 -22.00 7.31 -29.40
C ARG A 77 -21.94 8.26 -30.60
N ALA A 78 -20.81 8.94 -30.79
CA ALA A 78 -20.62 9.82 -31.94
C ALA A 78 -20.62 9.04 -33.27
N GLY A 79 -20.11 7.81 -33.27
CA GLY A 79 -20.12 6.92 -34.44
C GLY A 79 -21.49 6.34 -34.80
N THR A 80 -22.39 6.20 -33.82
CA THR A 80 -23.78 5.75 -34.04
C THR A 80 -24.73 6.83 -34.54
N VAL A 81 -24.35 8.11 -34.45
CA VAL A 81 -25.05 9.20 -35.13
C VAL A 81 -24.50 9.30 -36.56
N LYS A 82 -24.84 8.31 -37.38
CA LYS A 82 -24.62 8.30 -38.83
C LYS A 82 -25.85 7.74 -39.52
#